data_AF-A0A0D2E4S7-F1
#
_entry.id   AF-A0A0D2E4S7-F1
#
_cell.length_a   1.000
_cell.length_b   1.000
_cell.length_c   1.000
_cell.angle_alpha   90.00
_cell.angle_beta   90.00
_cell.angle_gamma   90.00
#
_symmetry.space_group_name_H-M   'P 1'
#
loop_
_entity.id
_entity.type
_entity.pdbx_description
1 polymer ?
#
loop_
_entity_poly.entity_id
_entity_poly.type
_entity_poly.pdbx_seq_one_letter_code
_entity_poly.pdbx_strand_id
1 'polypeptide(L)'
;MPGNSSESPAILKAAYRSPTDSKDFKQSLTAPRHEGAKSLDTEAKSKYLAELRASSKKLQDEINKYLTEKMEEDKKAQGQAGVTGTSRPDELEEEHYGEEAGDDDT
;
A
#
# COMPACT_ATOMS: atom_id res chain seq x y z
N MET A 1 -40.46 17.95 2.86
CA MET A 1 -40.15 16.81 1.98
C MET A 1 -38.69 16.94 1.55
N PRO A 2 -37.73 16.16 2.08
CA PRO A 2 -36.37 16.19 1.54
C PRO A 2 -36.29 15.20 0.37
N GLY A 3 -35.94 15.70 -0.81
CA GLY A 3 -35.70 14.87 -2.00
C GLY A 3 -34.38 14.11 -1.85
N ASN A 4 -34.44 12.79 -1.94
CA ASN A 4 -33.27 11.91 -1.99
C ASN A 4 -32.38 12.29 -3.19
N SER A 5 -31.23 12.89 -2.91
CA SER A 5 -30.20 13.23 -3.89
C SER A 5 -29.42 11.96 -4.25
N SER A 6 -29.74 11.34 -5.38
CA SER A 6 -29.02 10.15 -5.87
C SER A 6 -27.66 10.56 -6.47
N GLU A 7 -26.63 10.53 -5.64
CA GLU A 7 -25.20 10.70 -5.99
C GLU A 7 -24.71 9.50 -6.82
N SER A 8 -23.98 9.75 -7.91
CA SER A 8 -23.34 8.69 -8.70
C SER A 8 -21.98 8.37 -8.09
N PRO A 9 -21.65 7.13 -7.69
CA PRO A 9 -20.37 6.84 -7.07
C PRO A 9 -19.24 6.88 -8.12
N ALA A 10 -18.27 7.77 -7.94
CA ALA A 10 -16.98 7.67 -8.62
C ALA A 10 -16.12 6.65 -7.88
N ILE A 11 -15.27 5.90 -8.59
CA ILE A 11 -14.45 4.86 -7.96
C ILE A 11 -12.98 5.11 -8.31
N LEU A 12 -12.17 5.35 -7.28
CA LEU A 12 -10.71 5.34 -7.38
C LEU A 12 -10.22 3.89 -7.32
N LYS A 13 -9.38 3.49 -8.26
CA LYS A 13 -8.92 2.10 -8.39
C LYS A 13 -7.42 2.03 -8.59
N ALA A 14 -6.80 0.99 -8.04
CA ALA A 14 -5.43 0.59 -8.36
C ALA A 14 -5.38 -0.93 -8.51
N ALA A 15 -4.47 -1.43 -9.34
CA ALA A 15 -4.29 -2.85 -9.58
C ALA A 15 -2.80 -3.20 -9.45
N TYR A 16 -2.51 -4.11 -8.54
CA TYR A 16 -1.21 -4.75 -8.39
C TYR A 16 -1.22 -6.08 -9.15
N ARG A 17 -0.17 -6.32 -9.92
CA ARG A 17 0.03 -7.55 -10.69
C ARG A 17 1.48 -7.99 -10.54
N SER A 18 1.66 -9.23 -10.14
CA SER A 18 2.95 -9.91 -10.07
C SER A 18 2.82 -11.31 -10.67
N PRO A 19 3.93 -12.01 -10.94
CA PRO A 19 3.88 -13.38 -11.46
C PRO A 19 3.18 -14.38 -10.54
N THR A 20 3.16 -14.11 -9.23
CA THR A 20 2.68 -15.04 -8.19
C THR A 20 1.39 -14.59 -7.52
N ASP A 21 1.11 -13.28 -7.50
CA ASP A 21 -0.08 -12.71 -6.86
C ASP A 21 -0.64 -11.50 -7.61
N SER A 22 -1.92 -11.21 -7.39
CA SER A 22 -2.60 -10.04 -7.93
C SER A 22 -3.60 -9.47 -6.93
N LYS A 23 -3.66 -8.14 -6.82
CA LYS A 23 -4.55 -7.45 -5.89
C LYS A 23 -5.18 -6.24 -6.55
N ASP A 24 -6.50 -6.12 -6.43
CA ASP A 24 -7.22 -4.91 -6.83
C ASP A 24 -7.62 -4.11 -5.59
N PHE A 25 -7.38 -2.80 -5.66
CA PHE A 25 -7.77 -1.84 -4.64
C PHE A 25 -8.84 -0.91 -5.21
N LYS A 26 -9.88 -0.64 -4.42
CA LYS A 26 -11.03 0.18 -4.84
C LYS A 26 -11.47 1.06 -3.67
N GLN A 27 -11.61 2.35 -3.91
CA GLN A 27 -12.21 3.31 -2.98
C GLN A 27 -13.36 4.03 -3.68
N SER A 28 -14.54 3.99 -3.05
CA SER A 28 -15.71 4.72 -3.51
C SER A 28 -15.62 6.19 -3.11
N LEU A 29 -16.06 7.06 -4.01
CA LEU A 29 -16.12 8.50 -3.82
C LEU A 29 -17.54 8.97 -4.11
N THR A 30 -18.05 9.88 -3.30
CA THR A 30 -19.27 10.60 -3.59
C THR A 30 -19.00 11.63 -4.70
N ALA A 31 -19.44 11.36 -5.94
CA ALA A 31 -19.28 12.32 -7.02
C ALA A 31 -20.45 13.32 -7.05
N PRO A 32 -20.18 14.63 -7.08
CA PRO A 32 -21.23 15.62 -7.27
C PRO A 32 -21.85 15.46 -8.67
N ARG A 33 -23.18 15.32 -8.72
CA ARG A 33 -23.91 15.17 -9.99
C ARG A 33 -23.92 16.50 -10.75
N HIS A 34 -23.53 16.45 -12.02
CA HIS A 34 -23.84 17.51 -12.98
C HIS A 34 -25.32 17.40 -13.36
N GLU A 35 -26.21 18.11 -12.67
CA GLU A 35 -27.56 18.34 -13.18
C GLU A 35 -27.49 19.46 -14.23
N GLY A 36 -27.60 19.04 -15.51
CA GLY A 36 -27.70 19.83 -16.75
C GLY A 36 -27.48 21.35 -16.71
N ALA A 37 -26.59 21.84 -17.58
CA ALA A 37 -26.33 23.26 -17.90
C ALA A 37 -25.96 24.21 -16.74
N LYS A 38 -26.14 23.81 -15.48
CA LYS A 38 -25.72 24.58 -14.31
C LYS A 38 -24.29 24.18 -13.94
N SER A 39 -23.44 25.19 -13.82
CA SER A 39 -22.10 25.06 -13.24
C SER A 39 -22.21 24.34 -11.90
N LEU A 40 -21.40 23.29 -11.69
CA LEU A 40 -21.25 22.68 -10.36
C LEU A 40 -20.89 23.78 -9.35
N ASP A 41 -21.56 23.74 -8.21
CA ASP A 41 -21.26 24.62 -7.09
C ASP A 41 -19.80 24.43 -6.61
N THR A 42 -19.16 25.53 -6.25
CA THR A 42 -17.75 25.56 -5.83
C THR A 42 -17.53 24.79 -4.53
N GLU A 43 -18.52 24.79 -3.64
CA GLU A 43 -18.49 24.03 -2.39
C GLU A 43 -18.54 22.52 -2.68
N ALA A 44 -19.44 22.09 -3.57
CA ALA A 44 -19.56 20.70 -4.00
C ALA A 44 -18.26 20.17 -4.66
N LYS A 45 -17.60 21.00 -5.50
CA LYS A 45 -16.29 20.66 -6.09
C LYS A 45 -15.20 20.54 -5.02
N SER A 46 -15.16 21.49 -4.08
CA SER A 46 -14.16 21.51 -3.01
C SER A 46 -14.29 20.29 -2.10
N LYS A 47 -15.52 19.92 -1.74
CA LYS A 47 -15.82 18.71 -0.96
C LYS A 47 -15.38 17.44 -1.69
N TYR A 48 -15.72 17.32 -2.98
CA TYR A 48 -15.30 16.18 -3.79
C TYR A 48 -13.77 16.05 -3.88
N LEU A 49 -13.05 17.16 -4.07
CA LEU A 49 -11.59 17.15 -4.14
C LEU A 49 -10.95 16.82 -2.78
N ALA A 50 -11.54 17.26 -1.68
CA ALA A 50 -11.09 16.90 -0.34
C ALA A 50 -11.25 15.40 -0.09
N GLU A 51 -12.40 14.84 -0.46
CA GLU A 51 -12.68 13.41 -0.37
C GLU A 51 -11.75 12.59 -1.27
N LEU A 52 -11.55 13.01 -2.52
CA LEU A 52 -10.62 12.37 -3.44
C LEU A 52 -9.19 12.33 -2.88
N ARG A 53 -8.73 13.43 -2.25
CA ARG A 53 -7.41 13.46 -1.59
C ARG A 53 -7.34 12.49 -0.41
N ALA A 54 -8.35 12.49 0.45
CA ALA A 54 -8.40 11.60 1.60
C ALA A 54 -8.40 10.12 1.17
N SER A 55 -9.25 9.77 0.20
CA SER A 55 -9.34 8.42 -0.36
C SER A 55 -8.07 8.00 -1.09
N SER A 56 -7.39 8.93 -1.77
CA SER A 56 -6.07 8.66 -2.39
C SER A 56 -5.01 8.34 -1.35
N LYS A 57 -4.97 9.10 -0.24
CA LYS A 57 -4.04 8.83 0.87
C LYS A 57 -4.31 7.47 1.51
N LYS A 58 -5.58 7.16 1.79
CA LYS A 58 -5.99 5.85 2.32
C LYS A 58 -5.60 4.71 1.37
N LEU A 59 -5.83 4.88 0.08
CA LEU A 59 -5.45 3.90 -0.94
C LEU A 59 -3.93 3.67 -0.96
N GLN A 60 -3.15 4.75 -0.83
CA GLN A 60 -1.69 4.65 -0.71
C GLN A 60 -1.28 3.87 0.54
N ASP A 61 -1.88 4.16 1.70
CA ASP A 61 -1.59 3.45 2.94
C ASP A 61 -1.92 1.95 2.84
N GLU A 62 -3.05 1.60 2.20
CA GLU A 62 -3.45 0.21 1.94
C GLU A 62 -2.44 -0.53 1.02
N ILE A 63 -1.97 0.14 -0.04
CA ILE A 63 -0.97 -0.42 -0.95
C ILE A 63 0.35 -0.63 -0.23
N ASN A 64 0.82 0.38 0.51
CA ASN A 64 2.09 0.30 1.25
C ASN A 64 2.05 -0.85 2.25
N LYS A 65 0.96 -0.96 3.04
CA LYS A 65 0.78 -2.06 3.98
C LYS A 65 0.83 -3.41 3.27
N TYR A 66 0.10 -3.58 2.18
CA TYR A 66 0.09 -4.83 1.42
C TYR A 66 1.48 -5.21 0.89
N LEU A 67 2.23 -4.25 0.34
CA LEU A 67 3.58 -4.51 -0.16
C LEU A 67 4.57 -4.83 0.97
N THR A 68 4.45 -4.16 2.13
CA THR A 68 5.28 -4.44 3.30
C THR A 68 5.02 -5.85 3.83
N GLU A 69 3.76 -6.24 3.98
CA GLU A 69 3.38 -7.60 4.39
C GLU A 69 3.94 -8.65 3.41
N LYS A 70 3.86 -8.38 2.10
CA LYS A 70 4.45 -9.27 1.09
C LYS A 70 5.96 -9.40 1.19
N MET A 71 6.67 -8.29 1.42
CA MET A 71 8.12 -8.35 1.64
C MET A 71 8.49 -9.16 2.89
N GLU A 72 7.69 -9.07 3.96
CA GLU A 72 7.92 -9.87 5.17
C GLU A 72 7.64 -11.37 4.93
N GLU A 73 6.58 -11.70 4.19
CA GLU A 73 6.29 -13.06 3.74
C GLU A 73 7.44 -13.63 2.91
N ASP A 74 7.94 -12.86 1.93
CA ASP A 74 9.05 -13.26 1.07
C ASP A 74 10.36 -13.44 1.85
N LYS A 75 10.65 -12.57 2.82
CA LYS A 75 11.81 -12.72 3.72
C LYS A 75 11.74 -14.01 4.53
N LYS A 76 10.57 -14.34 5.10
CA LYS A 76 10.38 -15.59 5.85
C LYS A 76 10.52 -16.82 4.95
N ALA A 77 9.95 -16.77 3.75
CA ALA A 77 10.08 -17.86 2.78
C ALA A 77 11.55 -18.06 2.35
N GLN A 78 12.31 -16.99 2.18
CA GLN A 78 13.75 -17.05 1.88
C GLN A 78 14.58 -17.55 3.06
N GLY A 79 14.31 -17.12 4.28
CA GLY A 79 14.97 -17.64 5.48
C GLY A 79 14.68 -19.13 5.73
N GLN A 80 13.46 -19.60 5.41
CA GLN A 80 13.13 -21.03 5.44
C GLN A 80 13.81 -21.81 4.31
N ALA A 81 13.94 -21.24 3.11
CA ALA A 81 14.68 -21.85 2.00
C ALA A 81 16.20 -21.91 2.23
N GLY A 82 16.75 -21.01 3.07
CA GLY A 82 18.15 -20.98 3.50
C GLY A 82 18.57 -22.22 4.30
N VAL A 83 17.63 -22.92 4.96
CA VAL A 83 17.90 -24.17 5.69
C VAL A 83 18.26 -25.34 4.75
N THR A 84 17.95 -25.25 3.45
CA THR A 84 18.25 -26.31 2.47
C THR A 84 19.33 -25.94 1.45
N GLY A 85 20.10 -24.88 1.69
CA GLY A 85 21.31 -24.60 0.93
C GLY A 85 21.23 -23.28 0.19
N THR A 86 21.64 -22.22 0.87
CA THR A 86 22.70 -21.28 0.48
C THR A 86 22.54 -20.12 1.47
N SER A 87 23.14 -20.26 2.66
CA SER A 87 23.12 -19.23 3.69
C SER A 87 23.58 -17.90 3.09
N ARG A 88 22.79 -16.84 3.29
CA ARG A 88 23.17 -15.49 2.86
C ARG A 88 24.34 -15.00 3.72
N PRO A 89 25.25 -14.19 3.16
CA PRO A 89 26.36 -13.61 3.93
C PRO A 89 25.90 -12.79 5.14
N ASP A 90 24.72 -12.15 5.10
CA ASP A 90 24.12 -11.41 6.23
C ASP A 90 23.87 -12.30 7.47
N GLU A 91 23.42 -13.55 7.29
CA GLU A 91 23.11 -14.46 8.40
C GLU A 91 24.39 -14.98 9.08
N LEU A 92 25.47 -15.13 8.31
CA LEU A 92 26.79 -15.49 8.84
C LEU A 92 27.43 -14.31 9.60
N GLU A 93 27.16 -13.07 9.20
CA GLU A 93 27.74 -11.88 9.82
C GLU A 93 27.18 -11.61 11.23
N GLU A 94 25.91 -11.95 11.48
CA GLU A 94 25.30 -11.86 12.82
C GLU A 94 25.84 -12.91 13.82
N GLU A 95 26.18 -14.12 13.35
CA GLU A 95 26.72 -15.19 14.20
C GLU A 95 28.16 -14.92 14.66
N HIS A 96 28.93 -14.13 13.89
CA HIS A 96 30.32 -13.78 14.20
C HIS A 96 30.48 -12.44 14.95
N TYR A 97 29.40 -11.72 15.22
CA TYR A 97 29.42 -10.40 15.88
C TYR A 97 29.76 -10.46 17.40
N GLY A 98 30.09 -11.64 17.93
CA GLY A 98 30.39 -11.87 19.34
C GLY A 98 31.82 -12.29 19.68
N GLU A 99 32.69 -12.53 18.69
CA GLU A 99 34.12 -12.71 18.93
C GLU A 99 34.86 -11.43 18.51
N GLU A 100 35.16 -10.55 19.48
CA GLU A 100 36.25 -9.61 19.29
C GLU A 100 37.49 -10.45 18.92
N ALA A 101 37.96 -10.30 17.69
CA ALA A 101 39.32 -10.67 17.33
C ALA A 101 40.24 -9.81 18.19
N GLY A 102 40.52 -10.28 19.40
CA GLY A 102 41.60 -9.83 20.24
C GLY A 102 42.89 -10.10 19.50
N ASP A 103 43.27 -9.14 18.67
CA ASP A 103 44.59 -8.99 18.10
C ASP A 103 45.52 -8.65 19.29
N ASP A 104 45.94 -9.67 20.06
CA ASP A 104 46.99 -9.53 21.05
C ASP A 104 48.34 -9.71 20.34
N ASP A 105 48.76 -8.63 19.68
CA ASP A 105 50.17 -8.38 19.39
C ASP A 105 50.86 -8.11 20.75
N THR A 106 51.45 -9.15 21.37
CA THR A 106 52.79 -9.14 22.03
C THR A 106 53.11 -10.45 22.77
#